data_AF-A0A914RFD6-F1
#
_entry.id   AF-A0A914RFD6-F1
#
_cell.length_a   1.000
_cell.length_b   1.000
_cell.length_c   1.000
_cell.angle_alpha   90.00
_cell.angle_beta   90.00
_cell.angle_gamma   90.00
#
_symmetry.space_group_name_H-M   'P 1'
#
loop_
_entity.id
_entity.type
_entity.pdbx_description
1 polymer ?
#
loop_
_entity_poly.entity_id
_entity_poly.type
_entity_poly.pdbx_seq_one_letter_code
_entity_poly.pdbx_strand_id
1 'polypeptide(L)'
;MEFLKPLMSTAPLNKVYNLVRSVSSAVNVDRSLHPDIEAVTELLRQGKVWEVVEPHMMTMSDMEDLDPDALRHCLKTPTGIMIDDSEDECNGDEKPTYERR
;
A
#
# COMPACT_ATOMS: atom_id res chain seq x y z
N MET A 1 9.97 21.20 0.25
CA MET A 1 10.40 20.54 1.48
C MET A 1 9.77 19.17 1.53
N GLU A 2 10.53 18.17 1.99
CA GLU A 2 10.07 16.79 2.18
C GLU A 2 10.40 16.36 3.60
N PHE A 3 9.50 16.69 4.52
CA PHE A 3 9.75 16.72 5.97
C PHE A 3 10.26 15.41 6.59
N LEU A 4 9.93 14.27 5.99
CA LEU A 4 10.19 12.95 6.57
C LEU A 4 11.28 12.16 5.84
N LYS A 5 11.91 12.70 4.78
CA LYS A 5 13.01 11.98 4.11
C LYS A 5 14.17 11.76 5.10
N PRO A 6 14.79 10.56 5.10
CA PRO A 6 14.71 9.51 4.08
C PRO A 6 13.59 8.46 4.28
N LEU A 7 12.69 8.64 5.26
CA LEU A 7 11.61 7.67 5.50
C LEU A 7 10.72 7.51 4.28
N MET A 8 10.35 6.26 3.98
CA MET A 8 9.47 5.87 2.88
C MET A 8 8.23 5.21 3.43
N SER A 9 7.08 5.49 2.81
CA SER A 9 5.82 4.82 3.15
C SER A 9 5.68 3.49 2.39
N THR A 10 4.50 2.89 2.46
CA THR A 10 4.16 1.66 1.73
C THR A 10 4.24 1.86 0.22
N ALA A 11 4.45 0.76 -0.52
CA ALA A 11 4.56 0.79 -1.97
C ALA A 11 3.41 1.53 -2.70
N PRO A 12 2.10 1.31 -2.39
CA PRO A 12 1.03 2.07 -3.02
C PRO A 12 1.11 3.56 -2.70
N LEU A 13 1.33 3.93 -1.43
CA LEU A 13 1.35 5.34 -1.03
C LEU A 13 2.55 6.09 -1.60
N ASN A 14 3.71 5.42 -1.75
CA ASN A 14 4.88 6.01 -2.39
C ASN A 14 4.65 6.27 -3.90
N LYS A 15 3.89 5.41 -4.59
CA LYS A 15 3.51 5.66 -5.98
C LYS A 15 2.57 6.86 -6.11
N VAL A 16 1.57 6.98 -5.23
CA VAL A 16 0.69 8.15 -5.18
C VAL A 16 1.47 9.42 -4.88
N TYR A 17 2.43 9.35 -3.95
CA TYR A 17 3.32 10.47 -3.64
C TYR A 17 4.09 10.93 -4.88
N ASN A 18 4.70 10.02 -5.64
CA ASN A 18 5.42 10.35 -6.86
C ASN A 18 4.50 10.94 -7.94
N LEU A 19 3.27 10.43 -8.06
CA LEU A 19 2.26 10.95 -8.98
C LEU A 19 1.90 12.40 -8.64
N VAL A 20 1.60 12.70 -7.37
CA VAL A 20 1.31 14.08 -6.93
C VAL A 20 2.53 14.99 -7.15
N ARG A 21 3.74 14.48 -6.93
CA ARG A 21 4.99 15.25 -7.15
C ARG A 21 5.27 15.57 -8.62
N SER A 22 4.72 14.80 -9.56
CA SER A 22 4.79 15.13 -10.99
C SER A 22 4.01 16.39 -11.36
N VAL A 23 2.97 16.72 -10.58
CA VAL A 23 2.08 17.86 -10.82
C VAL A 23 2.37 19.03 -9.88
N SER A 24 2.70 18.73 -8.61
CA SER A 24 2.99 19.73 -7.59
C SER A 24 4.38 19.53 -6.98
N SER A 25 5.26 20.48 -7.24
CA SER A 25 6.63 20.48 -6.70
C SER A 25 6.65 20.65 -5.18
N ALA A 26 7.68 20.12 -4.53
CA ALA A 26 7.85 20.26 -3.09
C ALA A 26 7.93 21.74 -2.68
N VAL A 27 7.16 22.14 -1.67
CA VAL A 27 7.11 23.54 -1.20
C VAL A 27 8.37 23.86 -0.41
N ASN A 28 9.37 24.49 -1.04
CA ASN A 28 10.62 24.93 -0.38
C ASN A 28 10.54 26.39 0.10
N VAL A 29 9.82 27.21 -0.65
CA VAL A 29 9.57 28.62 -0.40
C VAL A 29 8.07 28.84 -0.59
N ASP A 30 7.52 29.78 0.16
CA ASP A 30 6.11 30.16 0.05
C ASP A 30 5.80 30.64 -1.36
N ARG A 31 4.70 30.13 -1.90
CA ARG A 31 4.15 30.47 -3.22
C ARG A 31 2.63 30.37 -3.18
N SER A 32 1.97 30.86 -4.22
CA SER A 32 0.54 30.59 -4.41
C SER A 32 0.30 29.10 -4.64
N LEU A 33 -0.48 28.46 -3.76
CA LEU A 33 -0.86 27.05 -3.85
C LEU A 33 -2.12 26.81 -4.67
N HIS A 34 -2.83 27.87 -5.05
CA HIS A 34 -4.03 27.76 -5.87
C HIS A 34 -3.82 26.91 -7.16
N PRO A 35 -2.79 27.15 -8.00
CA PRO A 35 -2.57 26.33 -9.19
C PRO A 35 -2.20 24.88 -8.86
N ASP A 36 -1.45 24.65 -7.78
CA ASP A 36 -1.11 23.30 -7.32
C ASP A 36 -2.38 22.53 -6.89
N ILE A 37 -3.28 23.20 -6.16
CA ILE A 37 -4.54 22.62 -5.69
C ILE A 37 -5.45 22.28 -6.86
N GLU A 38 -5.57 23.16 -7.85
CA GLU A 38 -6.37 22.90 -9.05
C GLU A 38 -5.82 21.72 -9.86
N ALA A 39 -4.51 21.67 -10.07
CA ALA A 39 -3.89 20.61 -10.84
C ALA A 39 -4.00 19.23 -10.15
N VAL A 40 -3.90 19.18 -8.81
CA VAL A 40 -4.15 17.96 -8.04
C VAL A 40 -5.64 17.58 -8.06
N THR A 41 -6.54 18.56 -8.00
CA THR A 41 -7.99 18.32 -8.11
C THR A 41 -8.35 17.71 -9.45
N GLU A 42 -7.76 18.21 -10.53
CA GLU A 42 -7.95 17.66 -11.88
C GLU A 42 -7.37 16.24 -11.99
N LEU A 43 -6.21 15.98 -11.38
CA LEU A 43 -5.62 14.65 -11.31
C LEU A 43 -6.52 13.64 -10.59
N LEU A 44 -7.23 14.07 -9.53
CA LEU A 44 -8.24 13.25 -8.84
C LEU A 44 -9.48 13.00 -9.73
N ARG A 45 -9.97 14.03 -10.42
CA ARG A 45 -11.11 13.91 -11.35
C ARG A 45 -10.84 12.97 -12.52
N GLN A 46 -9.59 12.95 -13.00
CA GLN A 46 -9.14 12.03 -14.04
C GLN A 46 -9.03 10.57 -13.57
N GLY A 47 -9.17 10.30 -12.27
CA GLY A 47 -9.09 8.93 -11.73
C GLY A 47 -7.67 8.36 -11.65
N LYS A 48 -6.63 9.13 -12.00
CA LYS A 48 -5.24 8.64 -12.04
C LYS A 48 -4.72 8.11 -10.70
N VAL A 49 -5.22 8.64 -9.58
CA VAL A 49 -4.87 8.13 -8.25
C VAL A 49 -5.43 6.71 -8.05
N TRP A 50 -6.65 6.45 -8.52
CA TRP A 50 -7.25 5.13 -8.48
C TRP A 50 -6.46 4.14 -9.33
N GLU A 51 -6.15 4.49 -10.58
CA GLU A 51 -5.38 3.64 -11.50
C GLU A 51 -4.02 3.18 -10.91
N VAL A 52 -3.36 4.06 -10.15
CA VAL A 52 -2.07 3.73 -9.51
C VAL A 52 -2.21 2.76 -8.34
N VAL A 53 -3.32 2.83 -7.60
CA VAL A 53 -3.54 2.08 -6.37
C VAL A 53 -4.31 0.79 -6.62
N GLU A 54 -5.17 0.75 -7.64
CA GLU A 54 -5.98 -0.38 -8.06
C GLU A 54 -5.25 -1.73 -8.06
N PRO A 55 -4.06 -1.90 -8.68
CA PRO A 55 -3.38 -3.20 -8.67
C PRO A 55 -3.02 -3.69 -7.27
N HIS A 56 -2.72 -2.78 -6.34
CA HIS A 56 -2.43 -3.14 -4.95
C HIS A 56 -3.71 -3.53 -4.19
N MET A 57 -4.84 -2.88 -4.49
CA MET A 57 -6.13 -3.21 -3.89
C MET A 57 -6.65 -4.56 -4.36
N MET A 58 -6.54 -4.86 -5.66
CA MET A 58 -6.91 -6.16 -6.21
C MET A 58 -6.07 -7.26 -5.59
N THR A 59 -4.74 -7.07 -5.53
CA THR A 59 -3.83 -8.05 -4.88
C THR A 59 -4.20 -8.29 -3.41
N MET A 60 -4.60 -7.25 -2.68
CA MET A 60 -5.00 -7.38 -1.27
C MET A 60 -6.34 -8.10 -1.12
N SER A 61 -7.32 -7.78 -1.96
CA SER A 61 -8.63 -8.47 -1.99
C SER A 61 -8.48 -9.94 -2.35
N ASP A 62 -7.67 -10.24 -3.38
CA ASP A 62 -7.41 -11.62 -3.82
C ASP A 62 -6.74 -12.43 -2.70
N MET A 63 -5.84 -11.82 -1.93
CA MET A 63 -5.21 -12.45 -0.78
C MET A 63 -6.21 -12.73 0.35
N GLU A 64 -7.12 -11.79 0.63
CA GLU A 64 -8.17 -11.95 1.65
C GLU A 64 -9.18 -13.05 1.30
N ASP A 65 -9.51 -13.20 0.01
CA ASP A 65 -10.44 -14.24 -0.47
C ASP A 65 -9.84 -15.65 -0.43
N LEU A 66 -8.52 -15.79 -0.63
CA LEU A 66 -7.83 -17.08 -0.64
C LEU A 66 -7.63 -17.66 0.77
N ASP A 67 -7.31 -16.81 1.75
CA ASP A 67 -7.19 -17.21 3.15
C ASP A 67 -7.48 -16.02 4.09
N PRO A 68 -8.70 -15.93 4.65
CA PRO A 68 -9.07 -14.85 5.55
C PRO A 68 -8.27 -14.86 6.87
N ASP A 69 -7.62 -15.99 7.19
CA ASP A 69 -6.80 -16.16 8.39
C ASP A 69 -5.28 -16.08 8.10
N ALA A 70 -4.83 -15.88 6.86
CA ALA A 70 -3.40 -15.73 6.53
C ALA A 70 -2.76 -14.54 7.26
N LEU A 71 -3.49 -13.43 7.38
CA LEU A 71 -3.04 -12.25 8.15
C LEU A 71 -2.96 -12.55 9.65
N ARG A 72 -3.76 -13.49 10.17
CA ARG A 72 -3.71 -13.92 11.58
C ARG A 72 -2.52 -14.84 11.86
N HIS A 73 -2.14 -15.68 10.89
CA HIS A 73 -0.98 -16.57 11.01
C HIS A 73 0.35 -15.82 10.86
N CYS A 74 0.44 -14.83 9.96
CA CYS A 74 1.69 -14.14 9.66
C CYS A 74 1.97 -12.93 10.59
N LEU A 75 0.94 -12.34 11.18
CA LEU A 75 1.11 -11.29 12.17
C LEU A 75 1.31 -11.94 13.54
N LYS A 76 2.56 -12.08 13.96
CA LYS A 76 2.93 -12.29 15.38
C LYS A 76 2.52 -11.04 16.17
N THR A 77 1.22 -10.85 16.38
CA THR A 77 0.70 -9.66 17.05
C THR A 77 1.22 -9.61 18.49
N PRO A 78 1.55 -8.42 19.03
CA PRO A 78 2.05 -8.27 20.40
C PRO A 78 1.05 -8.72 21.48
N THR A 79 -0.22 -8.89 21.12
CA THR A 79 -1.31 -9.33 22.00
C THR A 79 -1.73 -10.78 21.81
N GLY A 80 -1.09 -11.53 20.89
CA GLY A 80 -1.34 -12.94 20.66
C GLY A 80 -0.29 -13.85 21.31
N ILE A 81 -0.21 -13.88 22.65
CA ILE A 81 0.48 -14.98 23.35
C ILE A 81 -0.56 -16.10 23.51
N MET A 82 -0.70 -16.90 22.47
CA MET A 82 -0.93 -18.33 22.65
C MET A 82 0.40 -18.96 22.25
N ILE A 83 1.09 -19.58 23.21
CA ILE A 83 2.26 -20.41 22.94
C ILE A 83 1.73 -21.59 22.14
N ASP A 84 1.97 -21.59 20.83
CA ASP A 84 1.86 -22.80 20.04
C ASP A 84 3.28 -23.17 19.61
N ASP A 85 3.83 -24.21 20.23
CA ASP A 85 5.13 -24.83 19.92
C ASP A 85 5.05 -25.65 18.62
N SER A 86 4.39 -25.11 17.59
CA SER A 86 4.28 -25.74 16.27
C SER A 86 5.20 -24.97 15.32
N GLU A 87 6.31 -25.62 14.99
CA GLU A 87 7.44 -25.08 14.24
C GLU A 87 7.05 -24.57 12.84
N ASP A 88 7.69 -23.45 12.47
CA ASP A 88 7.86 -22.83 11.15
C ASP A 88 7.28 -23.54 9.90
N GLU A 89 6.26 -22.92 9.27
CA GLU A 89 5.92 -23.15 7.85
C GLU A 89 5.87 -21.85 7.03
N CYS A 90 6.75 -20.89 7.33
CA CYS A 90 6.96 -19.72 6.47
C CYS A 90 8.36 -19.72 5.85
N ASN A 91 8.80 -20.88 5.36
CA ASN A 91 9.91 -21.01 4.42
C ASN A 91 9.65 -22.21 3.52
N GLY A 92 8.98 -22.00 2.40
CA GLY A 92 8.75 -23.05 1.41
C GLY A 92 8.20 -22.48 0.12
N ASP A 93 9.03 -22.47 -0.92
CA ASP A 93 8.66 -22.22 -2.32
C ASP A 93 7.70 -23.29 -2.87
N GLU A 94 6.46 -23.33 -2.40
CA GLU A 94 5.41 -24.16 -3.01
C GLU A 94 4.15 -23.35 -3.26
N LYS A 95 3.78 -23.22 -4.54
CA LYS A 95 2.52 -22.59 -4.95
C LYS A 95 1.36 -23.51 -4.55
N PRO A 96 0.40 -23.06 -3.72
CA PRO A 96 -0.74 -23.88 -3.38
C PRO A 96 -1.68 -23.95 -4.61
N THR A 97 -1.87 -25.15 -5.15
CA THR A 97 -2.95 -25.42 -6.10
C THR A 97 -4.25 -25.60 -5.32
N TYR A 98 -5.16 -24.65 -5.42
CA TYR A 98 -6.48 -24.73 -4.79
C TYR A 98 -7.49 -25.37 -5.75
N GLU A 99 -7.89 -26.62 -5.50
CA GLU A 99 -9.03 -27.24 -6.16
C GLU A 99 -10.34 -26.69 -5.56
N ARG A 100 -11.21 -26.14 -6.40
CA ARG A 100 -12.58 -25.77 -6.00
C ARG A 100 -13.39 -27.03 -5.75
N ARG A 101 -13.96 -27.16 -4.55
CA ARG A 101 -14.99 -28.15 -4.24
C ARG A 101 -16.37 -27.51 -4.24
#